data_AF-A0A7S3U650-F1
#
_entry.id   AF-A0A7S3U650-F1
#
_cell.length_a   1.000
_cell.length_b   1.000
_cell.length_c   1.000
_cell.angle_alpha   90.00
_cell.angle_beta   90.00
_cell.angle_gamma   90.00
#
_symmetry.space_group_name_H-M   'P 1'
#
loop_
_entity.id
_entity.type
_entity.pdbx_description
1 polymer ?
#
loop_
_entity_poly.entity_id
_entity_poly.type
_entity_poly.pdbx_seq_one_letter_code
_entity_poly.pdbx_strand_id
1 'polypeptide(L)'
;EAGREERGESWRAGSARMPLEAADLAAKLEEAFTRPEFTSAVSDFANKHCHQFALLTTVADPSAVEHPLRWHELYREYTDLVESQLESFLASEGVSMDEVRNVAKSDGWTAAATCVDFIVASIEYESFLNLMCDFLHLNSMDGVDSDLLGGKLEDAPETGSESRGPAALEGGIAQ
;
A
#
# COMPACT_ATOMS: atom_id res chain seq x y z
N GLU A 1 -34.22 -59.46 38.92
CA GLU A 1 -34.69 -58.57 37.83
C GLU A 1 -34.12 -57.19 38.10
N ALA A 2 -33.00 -56.76 37.50
CA ALA A 2 -32.78 -56.45 36.09
C ALA A 2 -33.75 -55.36 35.58
N GLY A 3 -33.25 -54.12 35.53
CA GLY A 3 -33.96 -52.96 35.00
C GLY A 3 -33.01 -51.77 34.86
N ARG A 4 -32.01 -51.91 33.97
CA ARG A 4 -31.28 -50.78 33.38
C ARG A 4 -32.28 -49.95 32.58
N GLU A 5 -32.25 -48.63 32.74
CA GLU A 5 -32.50 -47.74 31.61
C GLU A 5 -31.56 -46.54 31.68
N GLU A 6 -30.45 -46.69 30.98
CA GLU A 6 -29.61 -45.60 30.49
C GLU A 6 -30.33 -44.94 29.32
N ARG A 7 -30.35 -43.60 29.29
CA ARG A 7 -30.37 -42.68 28.12
C ARG A 7 -31.22 -41.46 28.44
N GLY A 8 -30.81 -40.23 28.16
CA GLY A 8 -29.56 -39.76 27.61
C GLY A 8 -29.53 -38.28 27.87
N GLU A 9 -28.45 -37.81 28.49
CA GLU A 9 -28.17 -36.39 28.58
C GLU A 9 -28.01 -35.88 27.15
N SER A 10 -29.06 -35.17 26.75
CA SER A 10 -29.21 -34.55 25.45
C SER A 10 -28.17 -33.45 25.38
N TRP A 11 -27.01 -33.76 24.80
CA TRP A 11 -26.06 -32.78 24.24
C TRP A 11 -26.78 -32.03 23.10
N ARG A 12 -27.79 -31.23 23.44
CA ARG A 12 -28.41 -30.31 22.50
C ARG A 12 -27.38 -29.23 22.20
N ALA A 13 -26.59 -29.49 21.17
CA ALA A 13 -26.54 -28.67 19.97
C ALA A 13 -26.99 -27.20 20.13
N GLY A 14 -26.29 -26.47 20.99
CA GLY A 14 -25.88 -25.12 20.67
C GLY A 14 -24.40 -25.23 20.42
N SER A 15 -23.96 -25.12 19.16
CA SER A 15 -22.54 -24.87 18.87
C SER A 15 -22.17 -23.58 19.58
N ALA A 16 -21.69 -23.70 20.82
CA ALA A 16 -20.90 -22.67 21.46
C ALA A 16 -19.69 -22.52 20.54
N ARG A 17 -19.73 -21.49 19.69
CA ARG A 17 -18.59 -21.05 18.90
C ARG A 17 -17.42 -20.98 19.86
N MET A 18 -16.40 -21.82 19.65
CA MET A 18 -15.16 -21.60 20.36
C MET A 18 -14.68 -20.20 19.94
N PRO A 19 -14.32 -19.33 20.90
CA PRO A 19 -13.71 -18.06 20.56
C PRO A 19 -12.53 -18.35 19.64
N LEU A 20 -12.48 -17.66 18.49
CA LEU A 20 -11.29 -17.71 17.66
C LEU A 20 -10.15 -17.16 18.52
N GLU A 21 -9.04 -17.89 18.58
CA GLU A 21 -7.85 -17.37 19.23
C GLU A 21 -7.44 -16.07 18.52
N ALA A 22 -6.86 -15.13 19.26
CA ALA A 22 -6.55 -13.80 18.72
C ALA A 22 -5.68 -13.86 17.45
N ALA A 23 -4.75 -14.81 17.40
CA ALA A 23 -3.90 -15.04 16.24
C ALA A 23 -4.68 -15.56 15.02
N ASP A 24 -5.65 -16.44 15.21
CA ASP A 24 -6.49 -16.96 14.12
C ASP A 24 -7.38 -15.84 13.54
N LEU A 25 -7.94 -14.99 14.41
CA LEU A 25 -8.74 -13.85 13.93
C LEU A 25 -7.88 -12.83 13.17
N ALA A 26 -6.68 -12.52 13.67
CA ALA A 26 -5.73 -11.65 12.97
C ALA A 26 -5.33 -12.22 11.60
N ALA A 27 -5.04 -13.52 11.51
CA ALA A 27 -4.69 -14.17 10.25
C ALA A 27 -5.84 -14.13 9.24
N LYS A 28 -7.09 -14.36 9.67
CA LYS A 28 -8.27 -14.25 8.81
C LYS A 28 -8.52 -12.82 8.34
N LEU A 29 -8.27 -11.84 9.20
CA LEU A 29 -8.38 -10.43 8.85
C LEU A 29 -7.33 -10.06 7.80
N GLU A 30 -6.08 -10.50 7.97
CA GLU A 30 -5.02 -10.34 6.97
C GLU A 30 -5.41 -11.00 5.63
N GLU A 31 -5.93 -12.21 5.67
CA GLU A 31 -6.42 -12.91 4.48
C GLU A 31 -7.48 -12.07 3.76
N ALA A 32 -8.47 -11.53 4.49
CA ALA A 32 -9.54 -10.73 3.90
C ALA A 32 -9.02 -9.47 3.17
N PHE A 33 -7.99 -8.82 3.71
CA PHE A 33 -7.38 -7.61 3.13
C PHE A 33 -6.30 -7.89 2.09
N THR A 34 -5.82 -9.13 1.99
CA THR A 34 -4.86 -9.55 0.95
C THR A 34 -5.55 -10.25 -0.23
N ARG A 35 -6.86 -10.43 -0.16
CA ARG A 35 -7.66 -10.98 -1.24
C ARG A 35 -7.56 -10.16 -2.53
N PRO A 36 -7.49 -10.81 -3.71
CA PRO A 36 -7.40 -10.13 -5.00
C PRO A 36 -8.53 -9.13 -5.25
N GLU A 37 -9.74 -9.42 -4.78
CA GLU A 37 -10.91 -8.56 -4.99
C GLU A 37 -10.72 -7.18 -4.33
N PHE A 38 -10.21 -7.17 -3.10
CA PHE A 38 -9.93 -5.93 -2.37
C PHE A 38 -8.66 -5.24 -2.88
N THR A 39 -7.55 -5.99 -2.99
CA THR A 39 -6.27 -5.42 -3.42
C THR A 39 -6.33 -4.85 -4.84
N SER A 40 -7.10 -5.47 -5.74
CA SER A 40 -7.36 -4.91 -7.07
C SER A 40 -8.21 -3.64 -7.00
N ALA A 41 -9.23 -3.60 -6.14
CA ALA A 41 -10.05 -2.39 -5.98
C ALA A 41 -9.23 -1.21 -5.43
N VAL A 42 -8.36 -1.46 -4.44
CA VAL A 42 -7.41 -0.46 -3.92
C VAL A 42 -6.44 -0.04 -5.02
N SER A 43 -5.86 -0.98 -5.75
CA SER A 43 -4.91 -0.68 -6.84
C SER A 43 -5.57 0.13 -7.95
N ASP A 44 -6.79 -0.23 -8.36
CA ASP A 44 -7.57 0.52 -9.36
C ASP A 44 -7.90 1.92 -8.89
N PHE A 45 -8.25 2.08 -7.61
CA PHE A 45 -8.49 3.38 -7.01
C PHE A 45 -7.20 4.22 -7.01
N ALA A 46 -6.09 3.66 -6.53
CA ALA A 46 -4.82 4.35 -6.49
C ALA A 46 -4.32 4.71 -7.90
N ASN A 47 -4.35 3.80 -8.86
CA ASN A 47 -3.95 4.07 -10.25
C ASN A 47 -4.74 5.23 -10.90
N LYS A 48 -6.01 5.38 -10.55
CA LYS A 48 -6.84 6.48 -11.04
C LYS A 48 -6.51 7.83 -10.40
N HIS A 49 -5.90 7.86 -9.22
CA HIS A 49 -5.81 9.08 -8.41
C HIS A 49 -4.39 9.46 -7.96
N CYS A 50 -3.43 8.53 -7.94
CA CYS A 50 -2.07 8.72 -7.42
C CYS A 50 -1.32 9.85 -8.12
N HIS A 51 -1.58 10.06 -9.42
CA HIS A 51 -0.97 11.15 -10.21
C HIS A 51 -1.32 12.55 -9.69
N GLN A 52 -2.45 12.70 -8.96
CA GLN A 52 -2.84 13.97 -8.36
C GLN A 52 -1.94 14.36 -7.19
N PHE A 53 -1.18 13.41 -6.64
CA PHE A 53 -0.29 13.57 -5.49
C PHE A 53 1.18 13.74 -5.91
N ALA A 54 1.49 13.81 -7.21
CA ALA A 54 2.86 13.96 -7.70
C ALA A 54 3.59 15.20 -7.16
N LEU A 55 2.85 16.26 -6.78
CA LEU A 55 3.47 17.42 -6.16
C LEU A 55 4.14 17.09 -4.82
N LEU A 56 3.58 16.16 -4.03
CA LEU A 56 4.12 15.75 -2.73
C LEU A 56 5.46 15.03 -2.85
N THR A 57 5.75 14.40 -3.98
CA THR A 57 7.04 13.71 -4.19
C THR A 57 8.14 14.65 -4.68
N THR A 58 7.78 15.85 -5.15
CA THR A 58 8.72 16.84 -5.70
C THR A 58 9.16 17.91 -4.70
N VAL A 59 8.40 18.08 -3.61
CA VAL A 59 8.66 19.07 -2.57
C VAL A 59 9.50 18.49 -1.43
N ALA A 60 10.47 19.27 -0.94
CA ALA A 60 11.34 18.83 0.15
C ALA A 60 10.62 18.77 1.52
N ASP A 61 9.57 19.57 1.69
CA ASP A 61 8.71 19.57 2.87
C ASP A 61 7.23 19.44 2.45
N PRO A 62 6.60 18.26 2.60
CA PRO A 62 5.21 18.04 2.24
C PRO A 62 4.23 18.82 3.14
N SER A 63 4.65 19.20 4.36
CA SER A 63 3.80 19.96 5.28
C SER A 63 3.62 21.43 4.88
N ALA A 64 4.50 21.94 4.00
CA ALA A 64 4.44 23.30 3.47
C ALA A 64 3.50 23.43 2.25
N VAL A 65 2.91 22.33 1.77
CA VAL A 65 2.04 22.32 0.59
C VAL A 65 0.58 22.46 1.01
N GLU A 66 -0.12 23.42 0.39
CA GLU A 66 -1.57 23.52 0.56
C GLU A 66 -2.25 22.35 -0.18
N HIS A 67 -3.02 21.55 0.56
CA HIS A 67 -3.71 20.38 0.00
C HIS A 67 -5.06 20.79 -0.62
N PRO A 68 -5.31 20.45 -1.90
CA PRO A 68 -6.62 20.65 -2.51
C PRO A 68 -7.73 19.93 -1.74
N LEU A 69 -8.90 20.56 -1.62
CA LEU A 69 -10.08 19.96 -1.00
C LEU A 69 -10.43 18.59 -1.60
N ARG A 70 -10.19 18.42 -2.91
CA ARG A 70 -10.40 17.16 -3.63
C ARG A 70 -9.63 15.99 -3.02
N TRP A 71 -8.45 16.21 -2.43
CA TRP A 71 -7.66 15.14 -1.83
C TRP A 71 -8.35 14.56 -0.59
N HIS A 72 -9.00 15.41 0.20
CA HIS A 72 -9.79 14.95 1.33
C HIS A 72 -11.07 14.21 0.88
N GLU A 73 -11.66 14.58 -0.25
CA GLU A 73 -12.76 13.81 -0.85
C GLU A 73 -12.30 12.40 -1.24
N LEU A 74 -11.13 12.28 -1.89
CA LEU A 74 -10.54 10.98 -2.24
C LEU A 74 -10.20 10.16 -1.00
N TYR A 75 -9.70 10.79 0.06
CA TYR A 75 -9.48 10.13 1.34
C TYR A 75 -10.78 9.51 1.88
N ARG A 76 -11.90 10.24 1.84
CA ARG A 76 -13.20 9.68 2.26
C ARG A 76 -13.66 8.53 1.38
N GLU A 77 -13.50 8.64 0.06
CA GLU A 77 -13.81 7.55 -0.88
C GLU A 77 -12.98 6.29 -0.56
N TYR A 78 -11.72 6.46 -0.17
CA TYR A 78 -10.86 5.36 0.30
C TYR A 78 -11.30 4.80 1.65
N THR A 79 -11.66 5.66 2.61
CA THR A 79 -12.20 5.23 3.91
C THR A 79 -13.43 4.34 3.71
N ASP A 80 -14.38 4.75 2.87
CA ASP A 80 -15.60 3.97 2.58
C ASP A 80 -15.26 2.58 2.00
N LEU A 81 -14.22 2.48 1.16
CA LEU A 81 -13.76 1.22 0.58
C LEU A 81 -13.23 0.26 1.67
N VAL A 82 -12.39 0.77 2.56
CA VAL A 82 -11.80 0.00 3.67
C VAL A 82 -12.87 -0.41 4.69
N GLU A 83 -13.77 0.50 5.05
CA GLU A 83 -14.87 0.22 5.98
C GLU A 83 -15.81 -0.84 5.40
N SER A 84 -16.16 -0.75 4.11
CA SER A 84 -16.98 -1.77 3.44
C SER A 84 -16.34 -3.16 3.48
N GLN A 85 -15.03 -3.24 3.29
CA GLN A 85 -14.29 -4.51 3.38
C GLN A 85 -14.28 -5.05 4.82
N LEU A 86 -14.08 -4.19 5.81
CA LEU A 86 -14.11 -4.56 7.22
C LEU A 86 -15.50 -5.04 7.65
N GLU A 87 -16.56 -4.33 7.26
CA GLU A 87 -17.94 -4.72 7.54
C GLU A 87 -18.29 -6.06 6.90
N SER A 88 -17.88 -6.27 5.65
CA SER A 88 -18.08 -7.55 4.96
C SER A 88 -17.37 -8.69 5.68
N PHE A 89 -16.16 -8.46 6.20
CA PHE A 89 -15.41 -9.44 6.99
C PHE A 89 -16.11 -9.76 8.32
N LEU A 90 -16.53 -8.74 9.06
CA LEU A 90 -17.26 -8.91 10.33
C LEU A 90 -18.54 -9.72 10.12
N ALA A 91 -19.27 -9.44 9.04
CA ALA A 91 -20.48 -10.16 8.68
C ALA A 91 -20.19 -11.63 8.29
N SER A 92 -19.14 -11.89 7.49
CA SER A 92 -18.83 -13.25 7.02
C SER A 92 -18.32 -14.14 8.13
N GLU A 93 -17.44 -13.62 9.00
CA GLU A 93 -16.92 -14.37 10.14
C GLU A 93 -17.89 -14.34 11.33
N GLY A 94 -18.94 -13.52 11.28
CA GLY A 94 -19.89 -13.30 12.37
C GLY A 94 -19.20 -12.84 13.65
N VAL A 95 -18.20 -11.97 13.51
CA VAL A 95 -17.36 -11.44 14.59
C VAL A 95 -17.80 -10.00 14.86
N SER A 96 -17.74 -9.58 16.12
CA SER A 96 -18.03 -8.21 16.52
C SER A 96 -16.80 -7.30 16.42
N MET A 97 -17.03 -6.00 16.27
CA MET A 97 -15.95 -5.02 16.29
C MET A 97 -15.19 -5.00 17.63
N ASP A 98 -15.84 -5.38 18.75
CA ASP A 98 -15.17 -5.48 20.04
C ASP A 98 -14.14 -6.61 20.07
N GLU A 99 -14.44 -7.74 19.44
CA GLU A 99 -13.48 -8.85 19.29
C GLU A 99 -12.25 -8.42 18.47
N VAL A 100 -12.46 -7.73 17.34
CA VAL A 100 -11.34 -7.19 16.54
C VAL A 100 -10.51 -6.19 17.35
N ARG A 101 -11.17 -5.30 18.11
CA ARG A 101 -10.49 -4.36 19.01
C ARG A 101 -9.65 -5.09 20.08
N ASN A 102 -10.14 -6.20 20.62
CA ASN A 102 -9.42 -6.99 21.61
C ASN A 102 -8.19 -7.66 20.98
N VAL A 103 -8.30 -8.12 19.74
CA VAL A 103 -7.15 -8.64 18.98
C VAL A 103 -6.14 -7.55 18.65
N ALA A 104 -6.58 -6.34 18.29
CA ALA A 104 -5.69 -5.20 18.05
C ALA A 104 -4.87 -4.76 19.28
N LYS A 105 -5.33 -5.13 20.49
CA LYS A 105 -4.59 -4.88 21.74
C LYS A 105 -3.68 -6.06 22.15
N SER A 106 -3.72 -7.16 21.41
CA SER A 106 -2.97 -8.38 21.69
C SER A 106 -1.73 -8.48 20.82
N ASP A 107 -0.77 -9.30 21.23
CA ASP A 107 0.45 -9.58 20.44
C ASP A 107 0.14 -10.25 19.08
N GLY A 108 -1.05 -10.85 18.93
CA GLY A 108 -1.51 -11.48 17.70
C GLY A 108 -1.77 -10.50 16.55
N TRP A 109 -1.89 -9.20 16.83
CA TRP A 109 -2.09 -8.16 15.81
C TRP A 109 -0.95 -8.07 14.78
N THR A 110 0.26 -8.49 15.18
CA THR A 110 1.44 -8.51 14.30
C THR A 110 1.27 -9.40 13.07
N ALA A 111 0.36 -10.38 13.11
CA ALA A 111 0.04 -11.24 11.97
C ALA A 111 -0.81 -10.54 10.90
N ALA A 112 -1.36 -9.36 11.18
CA ALA A 112 -2.23 -8.60 10.29
C ALA A 112 -1.57 -7.34 9.72
N ALA A 113 -0.28 -7.42 9.37
CA ALA A 113 0.52 -6.26 9.00
C ALA A 113 -0.05 -5.48 7.79
N THR A 114 -0.44 -6.16 6.71
CA THR A 114 -0.96 -5.47 5.50
C THR A 114 -2.34 -4.90 5.75
N CYS A 115 -3.19 -5.64 6.45
CA CYS A 115 -4.50 -5.16 6.88
C CYS A 115 -4.38 -3.87 7.72
N VAL A 116 -3.42 -3.84 8.64
CA VAL A 116 -3.14 -2.67 9.48
C VAL A 116 -2.81 -1.46 8.64
N ASP A 117 -1.93 -1.60 7.65
CA ASP A 117 -1.54 -0.47 6.79
C ASP A 117 -2.76 0.15 6.09
N PHE A 118 -3.69 -0.68 5.59
CA PHE A 118 -4.92 -0.19 4.97
C PHE A 118 -5.89 0.45 5.97
N ILE A 119 -6.04 -0.13 7.17
CA ILE A 119 -6.90 0.44 8.22
C ILE A 119 -6.32 1.75 8.75
N VAL A 120 -5.00 1.83 8.96
CA VAL A 120 -4.34 3.06 9.42
C VAL A 120 -4.49 4.14 8.36
N ALA A 121 -4.27 3.82 7.09
CA ALA A 121 -4.49 4.76 5.99
C ALA A 121 -5.96 5.21 5.88
N SER A 122 -6.95 4.49 6.39
CA SER A 122 -8.35 4.91 6.33
C SER A 122 -8.77 5.85 7.46
N ILE A 123 -7.99 5.92 8.54
CA ILE A 123 -8.25 6.77 9.72
C ILE A 123 -7.25 7.91 9.88
N GLU A 124 -6.08 7.81 9.23
CA GLU A 124 -5.03 8.82 9.22
C GLU A 124 -4.78 9.33 7.80
N TYR A 125 -5.09 10.61 7.60
CA TYR A 125 -4.93 11.26 6.31
C TYR A 125 -3.48 11.27 5.81
N GLU A 126 -2.49 11.45 6.69
CA GLU A 126 -1.07 11.43 6.30
C GLU A 126 -0.64 10.03 5.81
N SER A 127 -1.10 8.99 6.49
CA SER A 127 -0.86 7.59 6.11
C SER A 127 -1.49 7.27 4.75
N PHE A 128 -2.67 7.81 4.44
CA PHE A 128 -3.26 7.76 3.10
C PHE A 128 -2.42 8.46 2.03
N LEU A 129 -1.89 9.65 2.32
CA LEU A 129 -1.04 10.37 1.37
C LEU A 129 0.22 9.58 1.04
N ASN A 130 0.85 8.97 2.04
CA ASN A 130 2.01 8.11 1.86
C ASN A 130 1.66 6.91 0.97
N LEU A 131 0.54 6.24 1.23
CA LEU A 131 0.05 5.14 0.40
C LEU A 131 -0.12 5.56 -1.07
N MET A 132 -0.71 6.74 -1.34
CA MET A 132 -0.87 7.26 -2.71
C MET A 132 0.46 7.58 -3.39
N CYS A 133 1.42 8.12 -2.65
CA CYS A 133 2.78 8.36 -3.13
C CYS A 133 3.50 7.05 -3.44
N ASP A 134 3.32 6.00 -2.63
CA ASP A 134 3.90 4.68 -2.88
C ASP A 134 3.36 4.08 -4.18
N PHE A 135 2.04 4.14 -4.41
CA PHE A 135 1.44 3.72 -5.69
C PHE A 135 1.95 4.55 -6.88
N LEU A 136 2.18 5.85 -6.70
CA LEU A 136 2.77 6.68 -7.74
C LEU A 136 4.21 6.22 -8.08
N HIS A 137 5.03 5.92 -7.08
CA HIS A 137 6.39 5.43 -7.28
C HIS A 137 6.42 4.05 -7.94
N LEU A 138 5.53 3.13 -7.52
CA LEU A 138 5.39 1.82 -8.14
C LEU A 138 5.03 1.93 -9.62
N ASN A 139 4.06 2.79 -9.97
CA ASN A 139 3.69 3.06 -11.36
C ASN A 139 4.80 3.72 -12.17
N SER A 140 5.64 4.54 -11.53
CA SER A 140 6.78 5.17 -12.21
C SER A 140 7.92 4.19 -12.50
N MET A 141 8.07 3.11 -11.72
CA MET A 141 9.12 2.12 -11.90
C MET A 141 8.81 1.05 -12.95
N ASP A 142 7.54 0.84 -13.30
CA ASP A 142 7.12 -0.10 -14.36
C ASP A 142 7.43 0.43 -15.78
N GLY A 143 7.89 1.69 -15.90
CA GLY A 143 8.14 2.38 -17.17
C GLY A 143 9.61 2.53 -17.59
N VAL A 144 10.58 1.90 -16.90
CA VAL A 144 11.95 1.85 -17.42
C VAL A 144 12.06 0.80 -18.52
N ASP A 145 11.89 1.27 -19.77
CA ASP A 145 12.32 0.59 -20.99
C ASP A 145 13.69 -0.08 -20.78
N SER A 146 13.69 -1.41 -20.72
CA SER A 146 14.90 -2.25 -20.72
C SER A 146 15.71 -2.12 -22.03
N ASP A 147 15.27 -1.26 -22.96
CA ASP A 147 15.91 -0.99 -24.26
C ASP A 147 17.06 0.04 -24.20
N LEU A 148 17.29 0.73 -23.08
CA LEU A 148 18.35 1.74 -22.96
C LEU A 148 19.73 1.20 -22.53
N LEU A 149 19.85 -0.10 -22.28
CA LEU A 149 21.14 -0.77 -21.99
C LEU A 149 21.73 -1.52 -23.20
N GLY A 150 21.26 -1.22 -24.41
CA GLY A 150 21.75 -1.73 -25.69
C GLY A 150 22.72 -0.80 -26.43
N GLY A 151 23.39 0.13 -25.74
CA GLY A 151 24.38 1.05 -26.30
C GLY A 151 25.65 0.32 -26.76
N LYS A 152 25.57 -0.24 -27.96
CA LYS A 152 26.62 -0.92 -28.71
C LYS A 152 27.91 -0.08 -28.73
N LEU A 153 28.96 -0.64 -28.14
CA LEU A 153 30.34 -0.18 -28.24
C LEU A 153 30.80 -0.37 -29.70
N GLU A 154 30.54 0.60 -30.57
CA GLU A 154 31.04 0.59 -31.95
C GLU A 154 32.07 1.70 -32.15
N ASP A 155 33.32 1.22 -32.11
CA ASP A 155 34.42 1.53 -33.02
C ASP A 155 34.77 3.01 -33.26
N ALA A 156 35.86 3.42 -32.63
CA ALA A 156 36.57 4.65 -32.95
C ALA A 156 37.38 4.47 -34.25
N PRO A 157 37.20 5.32 -35.27
CA PRO A 157 38.21 5.49 -36.29
C PRO A 157 39.19 6.60 -35.90
N GLU A 158 40.42 6.19 -35.59
CA GLU A 158 41.60 7.05 -35.75
C GLU A 158 41.70 7.50 -37.22
N THR A 159 41.74 8.81 -37.48
CA THR A 159 42.50 9.35 -38.61
C THR A 159 43.08 10.72 -38.23
N GLY A 160 44.40 10.83 -38.37
CA GLY A 160 45.16 12.05 -38.11
C GLY A 160 45.27 13.00 -39.30
N SER A 161 46.26 13.88 -39.18
CA SER A 161 46.74 14.90 -40.12
C SER A 161 45.95 16.22 -40.12
N GLU A 162 46.55 17.41 -40.23
CA GLU A 162 47.88 17.96 -39.99
C GLU A 162 47.74 19.49 -40.22
N SER A 163 48.63 20.29 -39.62
CA SER A 163 49.18 21.52 -40.22
C SER A 163 48.30 22.78 -40.42
N ARG A 164 48.50 23.80 -39.55
CA ARG A 164 49.13 25.13 -39.82
C ARG A 164 48.61 26.24 -38.89
N GLY A 165 49.53 26.93 -38.21
CA GLY A 165 49.31 28.29 -37.64
C GLY A 165 49.24 29.38 -38.72
N PRO A 166 49.39 30.70 -38.42
CA PRO A 166 49.96 31.29 -37.20
C PRO A 166 49.26 32.56 -36.63
N ALA A 167 49.71 32.95 -35.42
CA ALA A 167 49.95 34.29 -34.86
C ALA A 167 49.02 35.51 -35.15
N ALA A 168 48.47 36.09 -34.07
CA ALA A 168 48.55 37.53 -33.70
C ALA A 168 47.91 37.71 -32.30
N LEU A 169 48.60 38.18 -31.25
CA LEU A 169 49.10 39.53 -30.92
C LEU A 169 48.06 40.40 -30.17
N GLU A 170 48.49 40.88 -28.98
CA GLU A 170 47.97 41.99 -28.15
C GLU A 170 46.64 41.74 -27.42
N GLY A 171 46.43 42.09 -26.15
CA GLY A 171 47.08 43.01 -25.23
C GLY A 171 45.96 43.59 -24.36
N GLY A 172 46.10 43.70 -23.03
CA GLY A 172 45.06 44.35 -22.22
C GLY A 172 45.09 44.00 -20.74
N ILE A 173 45.75 44.86 -19.99
CA ILE A 173 45.87 44.87 -18.52
C ILE A 173 44.82 45.85 -17.99
N ALA A 174 43.96 45.41 -17.06
CA ALA A 174 43.19 46.23 -16.10
C ALA A 174 42.55 45.22 -15.11
N GLN A 175 42.63 45.32 -13.79
CA GLN A 175 42.84 46.46 -12.88
C GLN A 175 43.86 46.14 -11.78
#